data_AF-A0A511AAC0-F1
#
_entry.id   AF-A0A511AAC0-F1
#
_cell.length_a   1.000
_cell.length_b   1.000
_cell.length_c   1.000
_cell.angle_alpha   90.00
_cell.angle_beta   90.00
_cell.angle_gamma   90.00
#
_symmetry.space_group_name_H-M   'P 1'
#
loop_
_entity.id
_entity.type
_entity.pdbx_description
1 polymer ?
#
loop_
_entity_poly.entity_id
_entity_poly.type
_entity_poly.pdbx_seq_one_letter_code
_entity_poly.pdbx_strand_id
1 'polypeptide(L)'
;MPRLWISLRLLLPAVWIGLIVGLSFIETPLKFLAPGITTPLGLGIGRLVFISLSIAGWIILVALTLIGQARPRETKSGWLLIGAMWLIMAVESFLIRPALAARSDVIIAGGDPGESWLHYGYIAAELLLLAVLVWYVAHASRSIRIGQPAA
;
A
#
# COMPACT_ATOMS: atom_id res chain seq x y z
N MET A 1 -22.00 -1.51 19.05
CA MET A 1 -20.97 -1.77 18.01
C MET A 1 -20.28 -0.54 17.34
N PRO A 2 -20.66 0.74 17.51
CA PRO A 2 -20.00 1.83 16.77
C PRO A 2 -18.52 2.03 17.12
N ARG A 3 -18.10 1.68 18.34
CA ARG A 3 -16.69 1.73 18.77
C ARG A 3 -15.77 0.81 17.96
N LEU A 4 -16.24 -0.39 17.60
CA LEU A 4 -15.45 -1.34 16.83
C LEU A 4 -15.15 -0.80 15.42
N TRP A 5 -16.17 -0.29 14.72
CA TRP A 5 -16.02 0.29 13.39
C TRP A 5 -15.03 1.46 13.39
N ILE A 6 -15.12 2.32 14.40
CA ILE A 6 -14.22 3.45 14.58
C ILE A 6 -12.76 2.97 14.79
N SER A 7 -12.54 1.99 15.67
CA SER A 7 -11.20 1.44 15.89
C SER A 7 -10.63 0.82 14.61
N LEU A 8 -11.44 0.08 13.85
CA LEU A 8 -11.00 -0.54 12.60
C LEU A 8 -10.57 0.48 11.54
N ARG A 9 -11.21 1.66 11.49
CA ARG A 9 -10.81 2.77 10.59
C ARG A 9 -9.42 3.33 10.89
N LEU A 10 -8.91 3.13 12.10
CA LEU A 10 -7.55 3.53 12.48
C LEU A 10 -6.57 2.37 12.33
N LEU A 11 -6.96 1.17 12.79
CA LEU A 11 -6.09 0.00 12.83
C LEU A 11 -5.72 -0.52 11.44
N LEU A 12 -6.70 -0.65 10.54
CA LEU A 12 -6.47 -1.18 9.20
C LEU A 12 -5.44 -0.36 8.38
N PRO A 13 -5.57 0.97 8.24
CA PRO A 13 -4.58 1.76 7.52
C PRO A 13 -3.25 1.83 8.25
N ALA A 14 -3.22 1.79 9.59
CA ALA A 14 -1.97 1.74 10.36
C ALA A 14 -1.20 0.43 10.11
N VAL A 15 -1.90 -0.71 10.06
CA VAL A 15 -1.32 -2.00 9.67
C VAL A 15 -0.79 -1.93 8.24
N TRP A 16 -1.55 -1.36 7.31
CA TRP A 16 -1.12 -1.21 5.92
C TRP A 16 0.12 -0.33 5.77
N ILE A 17 0.18 0.80 6.48
CA ILE A 17 1.39 1.64 6.58
C ILE A 17 2.58 0.80 7.04
N GLY A 18 2.40 0.01 8.11
CA GLY A 18 3.44 -0.89 8.63
C GLY A 18 3.90 -1.93 7.61
N LEU A 19 2.98 -2.51 6.83
CA LEU A 19 3.30 -3.46 5.76
C LEU A 19 4.11 -2.79 4.64
N ILE A 20 3.72 -1.59 4.20
CA ILE A 20 4.45 -0.82 3.17
C ILE A 20 5.85 -0.47 3.67
N VAL A 21 5.98 0.10 4.87
CA VAL A 21 7.28 0.48 5.44
C VAL A 21 8.18 -0.74 5.62
N GLY A 22 7.65 -1.81 6.20
CA GLY A 22 8.40 -3.03 6.48
C GLY A 22 8.84 -3.77 5.22
N LEU A 23 7.97 -3.91 4.23
CA LEU A 23 8.24 -4.73 3.04
C LEU A 23 8.83 -3.92 1.88
N SER A 24 8.23 -2.78 1.52
CA SER A 24 8.67 -1.98 0.37
C SER A 24 9.97 -1.23 0.67
N PHE A 25 10.11 -0.65 1.87
CA PHE A 25 11.25 0.23 2.19
C PHE A 25 12.39 -0.46 2.95
N ILE A 26 12.08 -1.40 3.84
CA ILE A 26 13.09 -2.07 4.68
C ILE A 26 13.52 -3.40 4.07
N GLU A 27 12.60 -4.35 3.85
CA GLU A 27 12.93 -5.69 3.34
C GLU A 27 13.53 -5.66 1.93
N THR A 28 12.93 -4.87 1.04
CA THR A 28 13.30 -4.88 -0.38
C THR A 28 14.76 -4.52 -0.65
N PRO A 29 15.36 -3.47 -0.06
CA PRO A 29 16.80 -3.24 -0.19
C PRO A 29 17.62 -4.23 0.65
N LEU A 30 17.17 -4.58 1.85
CA LEU A 30 17.95 -5.38 2.80
C LEU A 30 18.21 -6.81 2.29
N LYS A 31 17.26 -7.43 1.57
CA LYS A 31 17.45 -8.79 1.05
C LYS A 31 18.62 -8.93 0.09
N PHE A 32 18.95 -7.88 -0.66
CA PHE A 32 20.09 -7.88 -1.58
C PHE A 32 21.45 -7.73 -0.86
N LEU A 33 21.44 -7.47 0.45
CA LEU A 33 22.65 -7.43 1.28
C LEU A 33 22.94 -8.79 1.95
N ALA A 34 22.04 -9.77 1.82
CA ALA A 34 22.20 -11.07 2.47
C ALA A 34 23.38 -11.87 1.84
N PRO A 35 24.24 -12.53 2.64
CA PRO A 35 25.30 -13.37 2.11
C PRO A 35 24.76 -14.47 1.20
N GLY A 36 25.33 -14.61 0.01
CA GLY A 36 24.92 -15.63 -0.97
C GLY A 36 23.68 -15.27 -1.81
N ILE A 37 23.10 -14.06 -1.66
CA ILE A 37 22.01 -13.61 -2.52
C ILE A 37 22.51 -13.30 -3.94
N THR A 38 21.71 -13.66 -4.94
CA THR A 38 21.92 -13.25 -6.35
C THR A 38 20.79 -12.34 -6.79
N THR A 39 21.02 -11.49 -7.80
CA THR A 39 19.99 -10.58 -8.32
C THR A 39 18.72 -11.32 -8.78
N PRO A 40 18.79 -12.40 -9.58
CA PRO A 40 17.61 -13.17 -9.96
C PRO A 40 16.84 -13.73 -8.76
N LEU A 41 17.55 -14.24 -7.74
CA LEU A 41 16.93 -14.77 -6.53
C LEU A 41 16.23 -13.66 -5.73
N GLY A 42 16.89 -12.51 -5.54
CA GLY A 42 16.29 -11.36 -4.86
C GLY A 42 15.08 -10.77 -5.59
N LEU A 43 15.10 -10.74 -6.92
CA LEU A 43 13.93 -10.37 -7.75
C LEU A 43 12.80 -11.39 -7.63
N GLY A 44 13.11 -12.69 -7.62
CA GLY A 44 12.13 -13.76 -7.40
C GLY A 44 11.43 -13.65 -6.05
N ILE A 45 12.20 -13.43 -4.97
CA ILE A 45 11.65 -13.16 -3.62
C ILE A 45 10.81 -11.89 -3.63
N GLY A 46 11.31 -10.82 -4.25
CA GLY A 46 10.59 -9.56 -4.39
C GLY A 46 9.22 -9.72 -5.03
N ARG A 47 9.09 -10.50 -6.10
CA ARG A 47 7.79 -10.76 -6.75
C ARG A 47 6.78 -11.37 -5.79
N LEU A 48 7.16 -12.39 -5.03
CA LEU A 48 6.27 -13.03 -4.07
C LEU A 48 5.82 -12.05 -3.00
N VAL A 49 6.77 -11.34 -2.38
CA VAL A 49 6.50 -10.33 -1.34
C VAL A 49 5.58 -9.23 -1.85
N PHE A 50 5.85 -8.69 -3.04
CA PHE A 50 5.06 -7.60 -3.62
C PHE A 50 3.67 -8.05 -4.06
N ILE A 51 3.49 -9.28 -4.55
CA ILE A 51 2.16 -9.85 -4.81
C ILE A 51 1.38 -9.98 -3.49
N SER A 52 2.01 -10.54 -2.45
CA SER A 52 1.39 -10.67 -1.13
C SER A 52 1.01 -9.31 -0.53
N LEU A 53 1.90 -8.31 -0.63
CA LEU A 53 1.62 -6.94 -0.20
C LEU A 53 0.44 -6.32 -0.96
N SER A 54 0.38 -6.52 -2.28
CA SER A 54 -0.72 -6.02 -3.11
C SER A 54 -2.05 -6.66 -2.72
N ILE A 55 -2.09 -7.98 -2.51
CA ILE A 55 -3.30 -8.70 -2.08
C ILE A 55 -3.75 -8.19 -0.71
N ALA A 56 -2.83 -8.07 0.26
CA ALA A 56 -3.14 -7.54 1.58
C ALA A 56 -3.68 -6.10 1.50
N GLY A 57 -3.07 -5.24 0.68
CA GLY A 57 -3.55 -3.88 0.43
C GLY A 57 -4.96 -3.84 -0.13
N TRP A 58 -5.27 -4.67 -1.13
CA TRP A 58 -6.62 -4.75 -1.71
C TRP A 58 -7.65 -5.22 -0.69
N ILE A 59 -7.33 -6.24 0.12
CA ILE A 59 -8.19 -6.72 1.20
C ILE A 59 -8.49 -5.60 2.20
N ILE A 60 -7.45 -4.88 2.63
CA ILE A 60 -7.58 -3.77 3.57
C ILE A 60 -8.43 -2.63 2.96
N LEU A 61 -8.20 -2.29 1.70
CA LEU A 61 -8.93 -1.23 1.01
C LEU A 61 -10.42 -1.57 0.83
N VAL A 62 -10.73 -2.81 0.46
CA VAL A 62 -12.12 -3.30 0.40
C VAL A 62 -12.75 -3.26 1.79
N ALA A 63 -12.06 -3.73 2.82
CA ALA A 63 -12.56 -3.67 4.20
C ALA A 63 -12.83 -2.23 4.64
N LEU A 64 -11.90 -1.29 4.39
CA LEU A 64 -12.09 0.14 4.66
C LEU A 64 -13.30 0.72 3.93
N THR A 65 -13.49 0.35 2.67
CA THR A 65 -14.64 0.77 1.85
C THR A 65 -15.96 0.31 2.48
N LEU A 66 -16.04 -0.96 2.91
CA LEU A 66 -17.24 -1.51 3.57
C LEU A 66 -17.50 -0.86 4.93
N ILE A 67 -16.45 -0.72 5.75
CA ILE A 67 -16.50 -0.07 7.06
C ILE A 67 -16.94 1.39 6.93
N GLY A 68 -16.55 2.08 5.84
CA GLY A 68 -16.94 3.46 5.58
C GLY A 68 -18.44 3.64 5.34
N GLN A 69 -19.14 2.59 4.93
CA GLN A 69 -20.60 2.60 4.79
C GLN A 69 -21.34 2.38 6.11
N ALA A 70 -20.69 1.76 7.10
CA ALA A 70 -21.26 1.50 8.42
C ALA A 70 -21.41 2.79 9.26
N ARG A 71 -22.35 2.80 10.22
CA ARG A 71 -22.57 3.97 11.09
C ARG A 71 -21.48 4.07 12.17
N PRO A 72 -20.91 5.27 12.44
CA PRO A 72 -21.16 6.54 11.75
C PRO A 72 -20.56 6.54 10.33
N ARG A 73 -21.32 6.96 9.32
CA ARG A 73 -20.87 6.89 7.91
C ARG A 73 -19.63 7.75 7.68
N GLU A 74 -18.83 7.37 6.70
CA GLU A 74 -17.71 8.19 6.29
C GLU A 74 -18.13 9.55 5.77
N THR A 75 -17.26 10.51 6.03
CA THR A 75 -17.38 11.90 5.56
C THR A 75 -17.04 11.99 4.07
N LYS A 76 -17.47 13.07 3.40
CA LYS A 76 -17.11 13.30 1.97
C LYS A 76 -15.60 13.30 1.75
N SER A 77 -14.84 13.91 2.66
CA SER A 77 -13.37 13.91 2.60
C SER A 77 -12.78 12.52 2.82
N GLY A 78 -13.35 11.72 3.74
CA GLY A 78 -12.95 10.33 3.95
C GLY A 78 -13.14 9.48 2.68
N TRP A 79 -14.28 9.64 2.00
CA TRP A 79 -14.55 9.00 0.71
C TRP A 79 -13.60 9.44 -0.40
N LEU A 80 -13.22 10.72 -0.44
CA LEU A 80 -12.25 11.23 -1.41
C LEU A 80 -10.87 10.58 -1.21
N LEU A 81 -10.43 10.40 0.04
CA LEU A 81 -9.18 9.71 0.35
C LEU A 81 -9.23 8.22 0.01
N ILE A 82 -10.34 7.53 0.32
CA ILE A 82 -10.55 6.12 -0.09
C ILE A 82 -10.53 6.00 -1.61
N GLY A 83 -11.20 6.91 -2.34
CA GLY A 83 -11.19 6.94 -3.80
C GLY A 83 -9.78 7.16 -4.38
N ALA A 84 -8.97 8.02 -3.75
CA ALA A 84 -7.58 8.20 -4.12
C ALA A 84 -6.75 6.91 -3.94
N MET A 85 -6.94 6.19 -2.83
CA MET A 85 -6.28 4.89 -2.61
C MET A 85 -6.66 3.87 -3.69
N TRP A 86 -7.95 3.77 -4.05
CA TRP A 86 -8.42 2.93 -5.15
C TRP A 86 -7.74 3.26 -6.47
N LEU A 87 -7.66 4.54 -6.82
CA LEU A 87 -7.03 4.99 -8.06
C LEU A 87 -5.54 4.63 -8.09
N ILE A 88 -4.81 4.94 -7.01
CA ILE A 88 -3.38 4.65 -6.91
C ILE A 88 -3.14 3.14 -7.01
N MET A 89 -3.86 2.34 -6.22
CA MET A 89 -3.72 0.88 -6.25
C MET A 89 -4.05 0.29 -7.63
N ALA A 90 -5.05 0.82 -8.33
CA ALA A 90 -5.40 0.35 -9.68
C ALA A 90 -4.28 0.66 -10.69
N VAL A 91 -3.76 1.90 -10.70
CA VAL A 91 -2.63 2.29 -11.55
C VAL A 91 -1.41 1.42 -11.26
N GLU A 92 -1.11 1.20 -9.99
CA GLU A 92 0.04 0.41 -9.59
C GLU A 92 -0.10 -1.07 -9.97
N SER A 93 -1.27 -1.67 -9.71
CA SER A 93 -1.56 -3.09 -9.95
C SER A 93 -1.64 -3.43 -11.44
N PHE A 94 -2.24 -2.55 -12.25
CA PHE A 94 -2.57 -2.87 -13.64
C PHE A 94 -1.62 -2.23 -14.65
N LEU A 95 -0.88 -1.18 -14.29
CA LEU A 95 0.03 -0.49 -15.21
C LEU A 95 1.49 -0.65 -14.79
N ILE A 96 1.82 -0.29 -13.55
CA ILE A 96 3.22 -0.21 -13.11
C ILE A 96 3.82 -1.59 -12.85
N ARG A 97 3.14 -2.41 -12.03
CA ARG A 97 3.64 -3.73 -11.62
C ARG A 97 3.80 -4.71 -12.78
N PRO A 98 2.87 -4.82 -13.75
CA PRO A 98 3.06 -5.70 -14.90
C PRO A 98 4.27 -5.29 -15.76
N ALA A 99 4.48 -3.99 -15.95
CA ALA A 99 5.64 -3.48 -16.69
C ALA A 99 6.96 -3.78 -15.97
N LEU A 100 7.01 -3.64 -14.64
CA LEU A 100 8.17 -4.02 -13.84
C LEU A 100 8.42 -5.54 -13.82
N ALA A 101 7.35 -6.34 -13.80
CA ALA A 101 7.44 -7.78 -13.84
C ALA A 101 8.11 -8.25 -15.14
N ALA A 102 7.64 -7.76 -16.30
CA ALA A 102 8.23 -8.09 -17.60
C ALA A 102 9.73 -7.76 -17.68
N ARG A 103 10.15 -6.63 -17.11
CA ARG A 103 11.57 -6.26 -17.06
C ARG A 103 12.38 -7.18 -16.15
N SER A 104 11.80 -7.57 -15.01
CA SER A 104 12.42 -8.52 -14.10
C SER A 104 12.56 -9.92 -14.72
N ASP A 105 11.66 -10.32 -15.63
CA ASP A 105 11.75 -11.61 -16.34
C ASP A 105 13.00 -11.66 -17.23
N VAL A 106 13.32 -10.55 -17.89
CA VAL A 106 14.54 -10.43 -18.71
C VAL A 106 15.79 -10.63 -17.87
N ILE A 107 15.87 -10.00 -16.69
CA ILE A 107 17.02 -10.14 -15.78
C ILE A 107 17.14 -11.59 -15.27
N ILE A 108 16.02 -12.20 -14.91
CA ILE A 108 15.99 -13.60 -14.43
C ILE A 108 16.43 -14.57 -15.54
N ALA A 109 16.10 -14.27 -16.80
CA ALA A 109 16.57 -15.02 -17.97
C ALA A 109 18.04 -14.73 -18.35
N GLY A 110 18.75 -13.85 -17.63
CA GLY A 110 20.15 -13.49 -17.89
C GLY A 110 20.35 -12.39 -18.94
N GLY A 111 19.29 -11.70 -19.35
CA GLY A 111 19.34 -10.57 -20.27
C GLY A 111 19.47 -9.20 -19.58
N ASP A 112 19.66 -8.15 -20.39
CA ASP A 112 19.68 -6.75 -19.96
C ASP A 112 18.39 -6.03 -20.43
N PRO A 113 17.51 -5.59 -19.51
CA PRO A 113 16.28 -4.88 -19.87
C PRO A 113 16.51 -3.39 -20.27
N GLY A 114 17.77 -2.92 -20.30
CA GLY A 114 18.13 -1.53 -20.57
C GLY A 114 17.74 -0.58 -19.44
N GLU A 115 17.89 0.73 -19.63
CA GLU A 115 17.46 1.72 -18.64
C GLU A 115 15.94 1.90 -18.61
N SER A 116 15.37 2.20 -17.44
CA SER A 116 13.95 2.55 -17.33
C SER A 116 13.63 3.37 -16.09
N TRP A 117 12.73 4.32 -16.27
CA TRP A 117 12.24 5.22 -15.22
C TRP A 117 11.05 4.63 -14.46
N LEU A 118 10.55 3.46 -14.86
CA LEU A 118 9.39 2.81 -14.24
C LEU A 118 9.62 2.50 -12.76
N HIS A 119 10.86 2.23 -12.36
CA HIS A 119 11.19 1.99 -10.96
C HIS A 119 10.95 3.23 -10.10
N TYR A 120 11.33 4.42 -10.57
CA TYR A 120 11.03 5.68 -9.88
C TYR A 120 9.53 5.99 -9.86
N GLY A 121 8.81 5.64 -10.93
CA GLY A 121 7.35 5.75 -10.97
C GLY A 121 6.67 4.90 -9.90
N TYR A 122 7.15 3.67 -9.68
CA TYR A 122 6.68 2.81 -8.59
C TYR A 122 6.96 3.42 -7.21
N ILE A 123 8.18 3.91 -6.96
CA ILE A 123 8.54 4.56 -5.69
C ILE A 123 7.64 5.76 -5.43
N ALA A 124 7.38 6.60 -6.45
CA ALA A 124 6.50 7.75 -6.33
C ALA A 124 5.05 7.34 -6.01
N ALA A 125 4.54 6.27 -6.62
CA ALA A 125 3.21 5.75 -6.34
C ALA A 125 3.09 5.22 -4.90
N GLU A 126 4.07 4.45 -4.42
CA GLU A 126 4.12 3.94 -3.04
C GLU A 126 4.21 5.08 -2.02
N LEU A 127 5.05 6.09 -2.26
CA LEU A 127 5.14 7.28 -1.39
C LEU A 127 3.82 8.07 -1.37
N LEU A 128 3.17 8.22 -2.52
CA LEU A 128 1.88 8.89 -2.61
C LEU A 128 0.79 8.10 -1.85
N LEU A 129 0.75 6.78 -2.01
CA LEU A 129 -0.18 5.91 -1.27
C LEU A 129 0.05 6.02 0.24
N LEU A 130 1.31 5.98 0.67
CA LEU A 130 1.71 6.13 2.07
C LEU A 130 1.25 7.48 2.64
N ALA A 131 1.45 8.58 1.89
CA ALA A 131 1.00 9.91 2.28
C ALA A 131 -0.53 9.99 2.42
N VAL A 132 -1.27 9.41 1.48
CA VAL A 132 -2.74 9.34 1.52
C VAL A 132 -3.23 8.50 2.71
N LEU A 133 -2.58 7.39 3.02
CA LEU A 133 -2.89 6.56 4.19
C LEU A 133 -2.66 7.31 5.50
N VAL A 134 -1.51 7.96 5.66
CA VAL A 134 -1.20 8.79 6.84
C VAL A 134 -2.23 9.91 6.99
N TRP A 135 -2.60 10.57 5.89
CA TRP A 135 -3.64 11.60 5.92
C TRP A 135 -5.01 11.03 6.30
N TYR A 136 -5.39 9.87 5.78
CA TYR A 136 -6.63 9.21 6.17
C TYR A 136 -6.66 8.88 7.66
N VAL A 137 -5.57 8.37 8.24
CA VAL A 137 -5.48 8.11 9.69
C VAL A 137 -5.61 9.41 10.49
N ALA A 138 -4.91 10.47 10.07
CA ALA A 138 -5.02 11.78 10.72
C ALA A 138 -6.45 12.34 10.66
N HIS A 139 -7.11 12.24 9.49
CA HIS A 139 -8.50 12.64 9.28
C HIS A 139 -9.47 11.84 10.16
N ALA A 140 -9.37 10.51 10.13
CA ALA A 140 -10.17 9.62 10.95
C ALA A 140 -9.97 9.89 12.46
N SER A 141 -8.75 10.17 12.90
CA SER A 141 -8.47 10.49 14.31
C SER A 141 -9.10 11.81 14.78
N ARG A 142 -9.28 12.78 13.87
CA ARG A 142 -9.90 14.08 14.16
C ARG A 142 -11.43 13.98 14.19
N SER A 143 -12.01 13.24 13.25
CA SER A 143 -13.47 13.04 13.20
C SER A 143 -14.01 12.33 14.44
N ILE A 144 -13.22 11.45 15.05
CA ILE A 144 -13.56 10.76 16.31
C ILE A 144 -13.57 11.71 17.51
N ARG A 145 -12.60 12.64 17.60
CA ARG A 145 -12.50 13.58 18.73
C ARG A 145 -13.64 14.60 18.76
N ILE A 146 -14.12 15.03 17.60
CA ILE A 146 -15.19 16.04 17.47
C ILE A 146 -16.57 15.43 17.81
N GLY A 147 -16.73 14.11 17.68
CA GLY A 147 -18.00 13.41 17.93
C GLY A 147 -18.23 12.94 19.36
N GLN A 148 -17.31 13.19 20.31
CA GLN A 148 -17.55 12.90 21.73
C GLN A 148 -18.15 14.13 22.41
N PRO A 149 -19.33 14.05 23.04
CA PRO A 149 -19.81 15.13 23.90
C PRO A 149 -18.77 15.37 25.01
N ALA A 150 -18.50 16.64 25.31
CA ALA A 150 -17.70 17.02 26.47
C ALA A 150 -18.29 16.33 27.70
N ALA A 151 -17.42 15.60 28.42
CA ALA A 151 -17.78 14.91 29.66
C ALA A 151 -18.31 15.90 30.72
#